data_AF-A0A7Y9GMR7-F1
#
_entry.id   AF-A0A7Y9GMR7-F1
#
_cell.length_a   1.000
_cell.length_b   1.000
_cell.length_c   1.000
_cell.angle_alpha   90.00
_cell.angle_beta   90.00
_cell.angle_gamma   90.00
#
_symmetry.space_group_name_H-M   'P 1'
#
loop_
_entity.id
_entity.type
_entity.pdbx_description
1 polymer ?
#
loop_
_entity_poly.entity_id
_entity_poly.type
_entity_poly.pdbx_seq_one_letter_code
_entity_poly.pdbx_strand_id
1 'polypeptide(L)'
;MTIHNRTPRSARLAAVIASTALAVAAFGLSGCATTTAQTPPAQAAPDAASVTAGEAVTVVDAWAKAAESGMSAAFGHVTNSSDHDVTIVSATSEASSMIELHETVESDTGEMMMREIDGGFVIPAGETLVLEPGGNHLMLMDLTAPLVAGDEITFVLTFDDESTGEFTAPVKDFSGANENYEGQSHSDMDQ
;
A
#
# COMPACT_ATOMS: atom_id res chain seq x y z
N MET A 1 -20.14 -47.39 1.30
CA MET A 1 -19.13 -48.32 1.82
C MET A 1 -17.79 -47.65 1.56
N THR A 2 -17.02 -47.13 2.51
CA THR A 2 -17.03 -47.18 3.97
C THR A 2 -16.26 -45.95 4.46
N ILE A 3 -16.75 -45.41 5.56
CA ILE A 3 -16.28 -44.21 6.26
C ILE A 3 -15.07 -44.57 7.15
N HIS A 4 -14.27 -43.55 7.47
CA HIS A 4 -13.35 -43.41 8.61
C HIS A 4 -11.90 -43.89 8.41
N ASN A 5 -10.98 -42.95 8.58
CA ASN A 5 -9.81 -43.22 9.39
C ASN A 5 -9.74 -42.20 10.54
N ARG A 6 -10.24 -42.63 11.70
CA ARG A 6 -9.99 -42.01 13.01
C ARG A 6 -8.82 -42.73 13.66
N THR A 7 -8.24 -42.04 14.64
CA THR A 7 -7.51 -42.53 15.85
C THR A 7 -6.00 -42.21 15.89
N PRO A 8 -5.36 -42.19 17.08
CA PRO A 8 -5.78 -41.52 18.32
C PRO A 8 -4.60 -40.98 19.20
N ARG A 9 -4.96 -40.45 20.39
CA ARG A 9 -4.19 -40.41 21.67
C ARG A 9 -3.01 -39.42 21.73
N SER A 10 -2.90 -38.56 22.75
CA SER A 10 -2.79 -38.96 24.15
C SER A 10 -3.01 -37.79 25.11
N ALA A 11 -3.81 -38.03 26.15
CA ALA A 11 -3.95 -37.18 27.34
C ALA A 11 -2.87 -37.51 28.37
N ARG A 12 -2.30 -36.50 29.04
CA ARG A 12 -1.59 -36.53 30.36
C ARG A 12 -1.47 -35.07 30.82
N LEU A 13 -1.57 -34.65 32.07
CA LEU A 13 -1.92 -35.25 33.36
C LEU A 13 -2.18 -34.03 34.28
N ALA A 14 -3.18 -34.08 35.14
CA ALA A 14 -3.34 -33.13 36.24
C ALA A 14 -2.24 -33.34 37.29
N ALA A 15 -1.79 -32.26 37.94
CA ALA A 15 -1.10 -32.34 39.22
C ALA A 15 -1.48 -31.15 40.12
N VAL A 16 -2.31 -31.48 41.10
CA VAL A 16 -2.66 -30.70 42.29
C VAL A 16 -1.46 -30.73 43.25
N ILE A 17 -1.09 -29.60 43.85
CA ILE A 17 -0.34 -29.61 45.12
C ILE A 17 -1.03 -28.64 46.09
N ALA A 18 -1.51 -29.23 47.19
CA ALA A 18 -2.21 -28.58 48.28
C ALA A 18 -1.24 -28.22 49.42
N SER A 19 -1.50 -27.06 50.02
CA SER A 19 -1.51 -26.73 51.46
C SER A 19 -0.30 -27.05 52.35
N THR A 20 0.17 -26.03 53.10
CA THR A 20 0.17 -26.04 54.58
C THR A 20 0.26 -24.62 55.14
N ALA A 21 -0.60 -24.34 56.11
CA ALA A 21 -0.69 -23.11 56.88
C ALA A 21 0.21 -23.14 58.13
N LEU A 22 0.63 -21.98 58.65
CA LEU A 22 0.83 -21.78 60.09
C LEU A 22 0.65 -20.30 60.47
N ALA A 23 0.04 -20.10 61.64
CA ALA A 23 -0.69 -18.91 62.07
C ALA A 23 0.12 -17.93 62.95
N VAL A 24 -0.61 -16.89 63.38
CA VAL A 24 -0.48 -16.07 64.60
C VAL A 24 0.13 -14.67 64.41
N ALA A 25 -0.71 -13.64 64.49
CA ALA A 25 -0.80 -12.76 65.66
C ALA A 25 -1.76 -11.59 65.37
N ALA A 26 -2.80 -11.48 66.20
CA ALA A 26 -3.68 -10.32 66.24
C ALA A 26 -2.96 -9.16 66.96
N PHE A 27 -2.92 -8.00 66.33
CA PHE A 27 -2.84 -6.71 67.01
C PHE A 27 -3.76 -5.75 66.26
N GLY A 28 -4.86 -5.39 66.91
CA GLY A 28 -5.74 -4.33 66.46
C GLY A 28 -5.10 -2.98 66.74
N LEU A 29 -5.12 -2.11 65.72
CA LEU A 29 -5.09 -0.67 65.88
C LEU A 29 -6.05 -0.10 64.83
N SER A 30 -7.22 0.35 65.28
CA SER A 30 -8.14 1.14 64.46
C SER A 30 -7.48 2.48 64.16
N GLY A 31 -6.90 2.60 62.97
CA GLY A 31 -6.54 3.87 62.34
C GLY A 31 -7.44 4.09 61.14
N CYS A 32 -8.40 5.01 61.24
CA CYS A 32 -9.07 5.56 60.07
C CYS A 32 -8.07 6.43 59.30
N ALA A 33 -7.25 5.81 58.45
CA ALA A 33 -6.60 6.53 57.36
C ALA A 33 -7.59 6.54 56.21
N THR A 34 -8.14 7.72 55.91
CA THR A 34 -8.76 7.98 54.61
C THR A 34 -7.70 7.75 53.54
N THR A 35 -7.64 6.54 53.01
CA THR A 35 -6.96 6.27 51.74
C THR A 35 -7.75 7.00 50.67
N THR A 36 -7.32 8.23 50.38
CA THR A 36 -7.56 8.81 49.07
C THR A 36 -7.02 7.79 48.07
N ALA A 37 -7.89 7.16 47.30
CA ALA A 37 -7.48 6.35 46.16
C ALA A 37 -6.67 7.28 45.25
N GLN A 38 -5.34 7.22 45.38
CA GLN A 38 -4.45 7.86 44.43
C GLN A 38 -4.58 7.03 43.16
N THR A 39 -5.45 7.48 42.27
CA THR A 39 -5.43 7.13 40.86
C THR A 39 -3.97 7.23 40.42
N PRO A 40 -3.32 6.13 40.00
CA PRO A 40 -2.01 6.23 39.37
C PRO A 40 -2.11 7.28 38.27
N PRO A 41 -1.14 8.19 38.10
CA PRO A 41 -1.14 9.04 36.92
C PRO A 41 -1.27 8.11 35.73
N ALA A 42 -2.28 8.35 34.88
CA ALA A 42 -2.44 7.63 33.64
C ALA A 42 -1.10 7.71 32.92
N GLN A 43 -0.37 6.60 32.92
CA GLN A 43 0.87 6.48 32.19
C GLN A 43 0.44 6.61 30.74
N ALA A 44 0.69 7.79 30.17
CA ALA A 44 0.45 8.04 28.76
C ALA A 44 1.07 6.84 28.03
N ALA A 45 0.22 6.12 27.27
CA ALA A 45 0.71 5.11 26.36
C ALA A 45 1.83 5.76 25.54
N PRO A 46 2.93 5.04 25.24
CA PRO A 46 3.92 5.57 24.33
C PRO A 46 3.18 5.99 23.07
N ASP A 47 3.36 7.24 22.68
CA ASP A 47 2.88 7.76 21.40
C ASP A 47 3.45 6.81 20.35
N ALA A 48 2.61 5.93 19.82
CA ALA A 48 3.03 5.04 18.76
C ALA A 48 3.37 5.96 17.59
N ALA A 49 4.66 6.11 17.30
CA ALA A 49 5.09 6.89 16.15
C ALA A 49 4.31 6.35 14.94
N SER A 50 3.47 7.22 14.36
CA SER A 50 2.66 6.89 13.20
C SER A 50 3.62 6.61 12.04
N VAL A 51 3.55 5.40 11.49
CA VAL A 51 4.30 5.02 10.28
C VAL A 51 3.80 5.91 9.15
N THR A 52 4.72 6.52 8.40
CA THR A 52 4.35 7.37 7.25
C THR A 52 3.84 6.52 6.09
N ALA A 53 3.07 7.12 5.17
CA ALA A 53 2.59 6.42 3.99
C ALA A 53 3.74 5.79 3.18
N GLY A 54 4.86 6.51 3.00
CA GLY A 54 6.05 6.02 2.29
C GLY A 54 6.75 4.83 2.94
N GLU A 55 6.59 4.63 4.25
CA GLU A 55 7.09 3.45 4.96
C GLU A 55 6.09 2.29 4.98
N ALA A 56 4.79 2.60 4.93
CA ALA A 56 3.71 1.61 5.01
C ALA A 56 3.28 1.04 3.64
N VAL A 57 3.53 1.77 2.56
CA VAL A 57 3.18 1.36 1.20
C VAL A 57 4.31 0.58 0.55
N THR A 58 3.95 -0.53 -0.08
CA THR A 58 4.90 -1.35 -0.86
C THR A 58 4.38 -1.53 -2.28
N VAL A 59 5.32 -1.58 -3.24
CA VAL A 59 5.00 -1.88 -4.64
C VAL A 59 5.66 -3.20 -5.01
N VAL A 60 4.87 -4.16 -5.51
CA VAL A 60 5.35 -5.47 -5.93
C VAL A 60 4.91 -5.79 -7.35
N ASP A 61 5.60 -6.75 -7.98
CA ASP A 61 5.37 -7.17 -9.36
C ASP A 61 5.40 -6.02 -10.38
N ALA A 62 6.13 -4.95 -10.04
CA ALA A 62 6.22 -3.76 -10.85
C ALA A 62 6.87 -4.04 -12.20
N TRP A 63 6.45 -3.33 -13.23
CA TRP A 63 7.13 -3.31 -14.53
C TRP A 63 6.74 -2.08 -15.35
N ALA A 64 7.61 -1.69 -16.28
CA ALA A 64 7.33 -0.62 -17.24
C ALA A 64 7.30 -1.19 -18.66
N LYS A 65 6.46 -0.63 -19.52
CA LYS A 65 6.39 -1.02 -20.94
C LYS A 65 7.59 -0.46 -21.71
N ALA A 66 8.21 -1.30 -22.55
CA ALA A 66 9.25 -0.85 -23.47
C ALA A 66 8.69 0.14 -24.50
N ALA A 67 9.45 1.18 -24.81
CA ALA A 67 9.07 2.22 -25.76
C ALA A 67 10.32 2.88 -26.34
N GLU A 68 10.34 3.12 -27.66
CA GLU A 68 11.48 3.75 -28.32
C GLU A 68 11.55 5.26 -28.06
N SER A 69 10.40 5.93 -27.87
CA SER A 69 10.29 7.37 -27.61
C SER A 69 8.86 7.74 -27.21
N GLY A 70 8.65 9.00 -26.83
CA GLY A 70 7.33 9.56 -26.54
C GLY A 70 6.82 9.09 -25.19
N MET A 71 5.78 8.24 -25.21
CA MET A 71 5.04 7.85 -24.02
C MET A 71 5.21 6.37 -23.65
N SER A 72 5.11 6.06 -22.37
CA SER A 72 5.00 4.69 -21.86
C SER A 72 4.15 4.63 -20.59
N ALA A 73 4.01 3.44 -19.99
CA ALA A 73 3.30 3.25 -18.73
C ALA A 73 4.03 2.26 -17.82
N ALA A 74 3.85 2.44 -16.51
CA ALA A 74 4.28 1.52 -15.48
C ALA A 74 3.09 0.96 -14.67
N PHE A 75 3.27 -0.29 -14.25
CA PHE A 75 2.25 -1.18 -13.72
C PHE A 75 2.80 -1.92 -12.49
N GLY A 76 1.94 -2.55 -11.70
CA GLY A 76 2.30 -3.27 -10.47
C GLY A 76 1.15 -3.34 -9.47
N HIS A 77 1.43 -3.88 -8.29
CA HIS A 77 0.50 -3.90 -7.17
C HIS A 77 1.01 -3.01 -6.05
N VAL A 78 0.20 -2.03 -5.65
CA VAL A 78 0.54 -1.10 -4.58
C VAL A 78 -0.29 -1.44 -3.35
N THR A 79 0.34 -1.92 -2.30
CA THR A 79 -0.32 -2.38 -1.07
C THR A 79 -0.07 -1.40 0.06
N ASN A 80 -1.15 -0.91 0.68
CA ASN A 80 -1.11 -0.10 1.88
C ASN A 80 -1.19 -1.00 3.13
N SER A 81 -0.10 -1.10 3.90
CA SER A 81 -0.08 -1.91 5.14
C SER A 81 -0.37 -1.11 6.41
N SER A 82 -0.78 0.16 6.29
CA SER A 82 -1.17 0.98 7.44
C SER A 82 -2.61 0.68 7.90
N ASP A 83 -3.04 1.37 8.96
CA ASP A 83 -4.38 1.30 9.54
C ASP A 83 -5.29 2.46 9.12
N HIS A 84 -4.87 3.25 8.13
CA HIS A 84 -5.61 4.38 7.58
C HIS A 84 -5.47 4.44 6.05
N ASP A 85 -6.37 5.15 5.38
CA ASP A 85 -6.30 5.34 3.94
C ASP A 85 -5.08 6.18 3.58
N VAL A 86 -4.43 5.84 2.47
CA VAL A 86 -3.26 6.55 1.93
C VAL A 86 -3.58 6.98 0.51
N THR A 87 -3.14 8.17 0.10
CA THR A 87 -3.33 8.63 -1.28
C THR A 87 -1.99 8.85 -1.97
N ILE A 88 -1.77 8.19 -3.11
CA ILE A 88 -0.67 8.55 -4.01
C ILE A 88 -1.09 9.79 -4.78
N VAL A 89 -0.37 10.90 -4.62
CA VAL A 89 -0.71 12.18 -5.26
C VAL A 89 0.16 12.48 -6.48
N SER A 90 1.36 11.92 -6.56
CA SER A 90 2.23 12.05 -7.72
C SER A 90 3.28 10.94 -7.78
N ALA A 91 3.89 10.79 -8.96
CA ALA A 91 5.05 9.93 -9.18
C ALA A 91 6.12 10.67 -9.99
N THR A 92 7.38 10.29 -9.81
CA THR A 92 8.51 10.83 -10.60
C THR A 92 9.51 9.73 -10.94
N SER A 93 10.28 9.94 -12.01
CA SER A 93 11.41 9.09 -12.41
C SER A 93 12.35 9.86 -13.33
N GLU A 94 13.64 9.54 -13.34
CA GLU A 94 14.58 10.11 -14.33
C GLU A 94 14.26 9.67 -15.77
N ALA A 95 13.48 8.59 -15.93
CA ALA A 95 13.09 8.05 -17.23
C ALA A 95 12.10 8.94 -18.01
N SER A 96 11.42 9.88 -17.35
CA SER A 96 10.44 10.77 -17.98
C SER A 96 10.49 12.16 -17.37
N SER A 97 10.24 13.18 -18.18
CA SER A 97 10.13 14.55 -17.67
C SER A 97 8.84 14.79 -16.88
N MET A 98 7.82 13.95 -17.08
CA MET A 98 6.52 14.03 -16.43
C MET A 98 5.91 12.64 -16.26
N ILE A 99 5.36 12.37 -15.08
CA ILE A 99 4.56 11.18 -14.81
C ILE A 99 3.20 11.62 -14.26
N GLU A 100 2.14 11.09 -14.85
CA GLU A 100 0.76 11.35 -14.48
C GLU A 100 0.11 10.06 -13.95
N LEU A 101 -0.91 10.19 -13.11
CA LEU A 101 -1.68 9.07 -12.58
C LEU A 101 -2.92 8.92 -13.45
N HIS A 102 -3.04 7.83 -14.19
CA HIS A 102 -4.09 7.65 -15.19
C HIS A 102 -5.02 6.49 -14.86
N GLU A 103 -6.28 6.62 -15.26
CA GLU A 103 -7.26 5.54 -15.35
C GLU A 103 -7.65 5.29 -16.80
N THR A 104 -8.19 4.11 -17.06
CA THR A 104 -8.87 3.81 -18.32
C THR A 104 -10.36 3.77 -18.09
N VAL A 105 -11.12 4.56 -18.84
CA VAL A 105 -12.58 4.67 -18.75
C VAL A 105 -13.22 4.45 -20.11
N GLU A 106 -14.45 3.94 -20.11
CA GLU A 106 -15.26 3.88 -21.33
C GLU A 106 -15.85 5.26 -21.63
N SER A 107 -15.65 5.74 -22.85
CA SER A 107 -16.24 6.98 -23.34
C SER A 107 -17.73 6.82 -23.64
N ASP A 108 -18.43 7.93 -23.87
CA ASP A 108 -19.84 7.92 -24.30
C ASP A 108 -20.07 7.18 -25.65
N THR A 109 -19.01 6.98 -26.45
CA THR A 109 -19.04 6.24 -27.72
C THR A 109 -18.76 4.74 -27.56
N GLY A 110 -18.48 4.28 -26.34
CA GLY A 110 -18.13 2.89 -26.05
C GLY A 110 -16.67 2.54 -26.36
N GLU A 111 -15.82 3.55 -26.54
CA GLU A 111 -14.39 3.39 -26.77
C GLU A 111 -13.64 3.51 -25.45
N MET A 112 -12.60 2.69 -25.27
CA MET A 112 -11.73 2.82 -24.09
C MET A 112 -10.78 3.99 -24.29
N MET A 113 -10.72 4.88 -23.30
CA MET A 113 -9.84 6.05 -23.29
C MET A 113 -9.09 6.16 -21.97
N MET A 114 -7.86 6.65 -22.06
CA MET A 114 -7.01 6.90 -20.89
C MET A 114 -7.10 8.39 -20.52
N ARG A 115 -7.19 8.69 -19.23
CA ARG A 115 -7.19 10.07 -18.72
C ARG A 115 -6.46 10.16 -17.39
N GLU A 116 -5.92 11.35 -17.12
CA GLU A 116 -5.38 11.69 -15.80
C GLU A 116 -6.49 11.72 -14.75
N ILE A 117 -6.16 11.28 -13.54
CA ILE A 117 -7.03 11.32 -12.36
C ILE A 117 -6.74 12.56 -11.55
N ASP A 118 -7.78 13.34 -11.29
CA ASP A 118 -7.74 14.42 -10.31
C ASP A 118 -7.73 13.87 -8.88
N GLY A 119 -6.77 14.30 -8.07
CA GLY A 119 -6.71 13.98 -6.63
C GLY A 119 -5.96 12.70 -6.26
N GLY A 120 -5.50 11.92 -7.25
CA GLY A 120 -4.61 10.79 -7.03
C GLY A 120 -5.28 9.45 -6.73
N PHE A 121 -4.47 8.43 -6.43
CA PHE A 121 -4.96 7.08 -6.13
C PHE A 121 -5.13 6.87 -4.64
N VAL A 122 -6.37 6.75 -4.17
CA VAL A 122 -6.68 6.36 -2.79
C VAL A 122 -6.53 4.84 -2.64
N ILE A 123 -5.76 4.42 -1.64
CA ILE A 123 -5.53 3.03 -1.26
C ILE A 123 -6.02 2.85 0.18
N PRO A 124 -7.20 2.21 0.37
CA PRO A 124 -7.73 2.03 1.72
C PRO A 124 -6.79 1.22 2.62
N ALA A 125 -6.94 1.38 3.94
CA ALA A 125 -6.16 0.64 4.93
C ALA A 125 -6.18 -0.87 4.68
N GLY A 126 -5.01 -1.49 4.53
CA GLY A 126 -4.87 -2.94 4.32
C GLY A 126 -5.22 -3.43 2.91
N GLU A 127 -5.58 -2.54 1.99
CA GLU A 127 -5.99 -2.88 0.62
C GLU A 127 -4.83 -2.75 -0.38
N THR A 128 -5.08 -3.27 -1.59
CA THR A 128 -4.14 -3.21 -2.72
C THR A 128 -4.78 -2.55 -3.92
N LEU A 129 -4.12 -1.54 -4.46
CA LEU A 129 -4.40 -0.96 -5.76
C LEU A 129 -3.66 -1.75 -6.84
N VAL A 130 -4.39 -2.17 -7.87
CA VAL A 130 -3.81 -2.81 -9.05
C VAL A 130 -3.58 -1.75 -10.11
N LEU A 131 -2.32 -1.64 -10.57
CA LEU A 131 -1.93 -0.88 -11.73
C LEU A 131 -1.70 -1.85 -12.90
N GLU A 132 -2.54 -1.80 -13.93
CA GLU A 132 -2.54 -2.77 -15.02
C GLU A 132 -2.95 -2.16 -16.38
N PRO A 133 -2.54 -2.77 -17.51
CA PRO A 133 -3.00 -2.34 -18.83
C PRO A 133 -4.54 -2.36 -18.94
N GLY A 134 -5.13 -1.26 -19.40
CA GLY A 134 -6.59 -1.10 -19.47
C GLY A 134 -7.27 -0.76 -18.14
N GLY A 135 -6.49 -0.51 -17.08
CA GLY A 135 -6.96 -0.02 -15.79
C GLY A 135 -6.17 1.22 -15.34
N ASN A 136 -5.92 1.31 -14.03
CA ASN A 136 -5.08 2.34 -13.44
C ASN A 136 -3.61 2.11 -13.79
N HIS A 137 -2.83 3.16 -14.00
CA HIS A 137 -1.40 3.05 -14.30
C HIS A 137 -0.67 4.38 -14.08
N LEU A 138 0.66 4.31 -14.00
CA LEU A 138 1.52 5.49 -14.03
C LEU A 138 1.88 5.77 -15.48
N MET A 139 1.43 6.91 -16.01
CA MET A 139 1.65 7.31 -17.39
C MET A 139 2.92 8.16 -17.50
N LEU A 140 3.88 7.74 -18.31
CA LEU A 140 5.10 8.49 -18.60
C LEU A 140 4.87 9.29 -19.88
N MET A 141 4.72 10.63 -19.77
CA MET A 141 4.26 11.47 -20.90
C MET A 141 5.38 11.85 -21.88
N ASP A 142 6.62 11.96 -21.40
CA ASP A 142 7.74 12.47 -22.20
C ASP A 142 9.05 11.79 -21.77
N LEU A 143 9.30 10.62 -22.37
CA LEU A 143 10.48 9.81 -22.10
C LEU A 143 11.78 10.57 -22.42
N THR A 144 12.72 10.54 -21.47
CA THR A 144 14.03 11.20 -21.63
C THR A 144 15.00 10.39 -22.49
N ALA A 145 14.76 9.07 -22.60
CA ALA A 145 15.48 8.13 -23.42
C ALA A 145 14.59 6.90 -23.76
N PRO A 146 14.95 6.08 -24.75
CA PRO A 146 14.26 4.81 -25.00
C PRO A 146 14.25 3.90 -23.76
N LEU A 147 13.12 3.25 -23.49
CA LEU A 147 13.00 2.21 -22.47
C LEU A 147 13.18 0.85 -23.14
N VAL A 148 14.29 0.16 -22.87
CA VAL A 148 14.64 -1.10 -23.51
C VAL A 148 14.35 -2.28 -22.58
N ALA A 149 13.76 -3.34 -23.11
CA ALA A 149 13.46 -4.53 -22.32
C ALA A 149 14.72 -5.08 -21.61
N GLY A 150 14.60 -5.32 -20.31
CA GLY A 150 15.70 -5.72 -19.44
C GLY A 150 16.37 -4.58 -18.66
N ASP A 151 16.07 -3.32 -18.99
CA ASP A 151 16.45 -2.17 -18.16
C ASP A 151 15.66 -2.16 -16.84
N GLU A 152 16.14 -1.40 -15.86
CA GLU A 152 15.43 -1.13 -14.60
C GLU A 152 15.23 0.38 -14.44
N ILE A 153 14.01 0.77 -14.06
CA ILE A 153 13.63 2.16 -13.82
C ILE A 153 13.25 2.31 -12.35
N THR A 154 13.83 3.32 -11.70
CA THR A 154 13.43 3.72 -10.35
C THR A 154 12.33 4.77 -10.43
N PHE A 155 11.30 4.59 -9.61
CA PHE A 155 10.17 5.50 -9.43
C PHE A 155 10.11 5.96 -7.99
N VAL A 156 9.73 7.22 -7.79
CA VAL A 156 9.44 7.79 -6.47
C VAL A 156 7.98 8.20 -6.45
N LEU A 157 7.19 7.59 -5.57
CA LEU A 157 5.82 7.97 -5.26
C LEU A 157 5.84 9.05 -4.17
N THR A 158 4.98 10.05 -4.32
CA THR A 158 4.67 11.03 -3.26
C THR A 158 3.25 10.80 -2.76
N PHE A 159 3.09 10.83 -1.44
CA PHE A 159 1.81 10.62 -0.77
C PHE A 159 1.22 11.92 -0.24
N ASP A 160 -0.04 11.89 0.18
CA ASP A 160 -0.78 13.03 0.71
C ASP A 160 -0.24 13.56 2.05
N ASP A 161 0.52 12.76 2.78
CA ASP A 161 1.27 13.16 3.98
C ASP A 161 2.67 13.76 3.67
N GLU A 162 2.95 14.06 2.40
CA GLU A 162 4.24 14.56 1.87
C GLU A 162 5.41 13.56 1.99
N SER A 163 5.19 12.35 2.51
CA SER A 163 6.19 11.30 2.51
C SER A 163 6.41 10.74 1.11
N THR A 164 7.51 10.02 0.92
CA THR A 164 7.88 9.41 -0.37
C THR A 164 8.25 7.95 -0.22
N GLY A 165 7.96 7.18 -1.25
CA GLY A 165 8.30 5.76 -1.34
C GLY A 165 8.95 5.46 -2.69
N GLU A 166 10.06 4.73 -2.67
CA GLU A 166 10.79 4.36 -3.88
C GLU A 166 10.52 2.90 -4.26
N PHE A 167 10.38 2.63 -5.55
CA PHE A 167 10.37 1.27 -6.08
C PHE A 167 11.07 1.18 -7.43
N THR A 168 11.53 -0.02 -7.77
CA THR A 168 12.17 -0.31 -9.06
C THR A 168 11.26 -1.19 -9.90
N ALA A 169 11.20 -0.93 -11.20
CA ALA A 169 10.43 -1.69 -12.16
C ALA A 169 11.30 -2.12 -13.36
N PRO A 170 11.40 -3.42 -13.67
CA PRO A 170 12.03 -3.87 -14.91
C PRO A 170 11.18 -3.47 -16.13
N VAL A 171 11.86 -3.09 -17.21
CA VAL A 171 11.23 -2.82 -18.50
C VAL A 171 10.95 -4.13 -19.24
N LYS A 172 9.73 -4.27 -19.76
CA LYS A 172 9.28 -5.46 -20.50
C LYS A 172 8.68 -5.09 -21.84
N ASP A 173 8.89 -5.95 -22.82
CA ASP A 173 8.14 -5.89 -24.08
C ASP A 173 6.66 -6.20 -23.82
N PHE A 174 5.78 -5.36 -24.35
CA PHE A 174 4.34 -5.57 -24.27
C PHE A 174 3.64 -5.04 -25.52
N SER A 175 2.93 -5.92 -26.22
CA SER A 175 2.18 -5.59 -27.44
C SER A 175 0.67 -5.41 -27.21
N GLY A 176 0.20 -5.44 -25.95
CA GLY A 176 -1.21 -5.30 -25.60
C GLY A 176 -1.64 -3.86 -25.31
N ALA A 177 -2.96 -3.65 -25.25
CA ALA A 177 -3.68 -2.39 -25.01
C ALA A 177 -3.56 -1.39 -26.19
N ASN A 178 -4.58 -1.40 -27.06
CA ASN A 178 -4.71 -0.51 -28.21
C ASN A 178 -5.61 0.66 -27.82
N GLU A 179 -5.13 1.49 -26.89
CA GLU A 179 -5.93 2.52 -26.24
C GLU A 179 -5.77 3.88 -26.94
N ASN A 180 -6.86 4.64 -27.04
CA ASN A 180 -6.89 5.95 -27.69
C ASN A 180 -6.76 7.06 -26.63
N TYR A 181 -5.95 8.09 -26.93
CA TYR A 181 -5.68 9.21 -26.01
C TYR A 181 -6.40 10.47 -26.48
N GLU A 182 -7.19 11.09 -25.61
CA GLU A 182 -7.73 12.44 -25.85
C GLU A 182 -6.84 13.48 -25.19
N GLY A 183 -6.02 14.19 -25.98
CA GLY A 183 -5.14 15.25 -25.47
C GLY A 183 -4.27 15.95 -26.50
N GLN A 184 -4.02 15.35 -27.67
CA GLN A 184 -3.26 16.00 -28.74
C GLN A 184 -4.20 16.52 -29.82
N SER A 185 -4.74 17.71 -29.59
CA SER A 185 -5.13 18.57 -30.72
C SER A 185 -3.86 19.06 -31.40
N HIS A 186 -3.34 18.26 -32.34
CA HIS A 186 -2.46 18.79 -33.37
C HIS A 186 -3.29 19.79 -34.17
N SER A 187 -3.17 21.06 -33.79
CA SER A 187 -3.56 22.17 -34.64
C SER A 187 -2.59 22.20 -35.82
N ASP A 188 -2.89 21.40 -36.85
CA ASP A 188 -2.44 21.64 -38.20
C ASP A 188 -2.95 23.05 -38.59
N MET A 189 -2.11 24.05 -38.38
CA MET A 189 -2.23 25.33 -39.06
C MET A 189 -1.67 25.14 -40.47
N ASP A 190 -2.53 24.64 -41.37
CA ASP A 190 -2.38 24.84 -42.81
C ASP A 190 -2.21 26.34 -43.09
N GLN A 191 -1.14 26.69 -43.82
CA GLN A 191 -0.91 27.99 -44.46
C GLN A 191 -0.80 27.77 -45.97
#